data_AF-A0A952L935-F1
#
_entry.id   AF-A0A952L935-F1
#
_cell.length_a   1.000
_cell.length_b   1.000
_cell.length_c   1.000
_cell.angle_alpha   90.00
_cell.angle_beta   90.00
_cell.angle_gamma   90.00
#
_symmetry.space_group_name_H-M   'P 1'
#
loop_
_entity.id
_entity.type
_entity.pdbx_description
1 polymer ?
#
loop_
_entity_poly.entity_id
_entity_poly.type
_entity_poly.pdbx_seq_one_letter_code
_entity_poly.pdbx_strand_id
1 'polypeptide(L)' 'MNIANAASVSAAVHSASNGDLGTVQGVASMLVLKKALNMQAAGAVALLDALPQPALATQGSVGRNVNIFA' A
#
# COMPACT_ATOMS: atom_id res chain seq x y z
N MET A 1 13.34 -1.15 4.74
CA MET A 1 12.26 -1.94 4.12
C MET A 1 12.03 -1.36 2.73
N ASN A 2 12.37 -2.13 1.70
CA ASN A 2 12.58 -1.69 0.32
C ASN A 2 11.24 -1.34 -0.37
N ILE A 3 11.13 -0.16 -0.96
CA ILE A 3 10.06 0.29 -1.89
C ILE A 3 10.14 -0.50 -3.22
N ALA A 4 10.56 -1.77 -3.16
CA ALA A 4 10.94 -2.64 -4.27
C ALA A 4 9.84 -2.81 -5.33
N ASN A 5 8.61 -2.41 -5.04
CA ASN A 5 7.47 -2.60 -5.93
C ASN A 5 7.02 -1.33 -6.69
N ALA A 6 7.58 -0.15 -6.42
CA ALA A 6 7.18 1.06 -7.15
C ALA A 6 7.68 1.06 -8.61
N ALA A 7 8.92 0.58 -8.84
CA ALA A 7 9.51 0.51 -10.18
C ALA A 7 8.81 -0.54 -11.07
N SER A 8 8.48 -1.71 -10.51
CA SER A 8 7.73 -2.76 -11.21
C SER A 8 6.28 -2.37 -11.51
N VAL A 9 5.59 -1.72 -10.57
CA VAL A 9 4.24 -1.17 -10.81
C VAL A 9 4.30 -0.08 -11.88
N SER A 10 5.26 0.84 -11.79
CA SER A 10 5.43 1.91 -12.80
C SER A 10 5.73 1.33 -14.19
N ALA A 11 6.61 0.34 -14.31
CA ALA A 11 6.91 -0.34 -15.57
C ALA A 11 5.70 -1.10 -16.14
N ALA A 12 4.91 -1.75 -15.27
CA ALA A 12 3.67 -2.42 -15.66
C ALA A 12 2.59 -1.42 -16.13
N VAL A 13 2.46 -0.26 -15.48
CA VAL A 13 1.57 0.83 -15.90
C VAL A 13 2.00 1.36 -17.27
N HIS A 14 3.28 1.67 -17.47
CA HIS A 14 3.77 2.14 -18.78
C HIS A 14 3.53 1.10 -19.89
N SER A 15 3.70 -0.18 -19.60
CA SER A 15 3.50 -1.26 -20.57
C SER A 15 2.02 -1.51 -20.87
N ALA A 16 1.15 -1.36 -19.88
CA ALA A 16 -0.30 -1.49 -20.03
C ALA A 16 -0.91 -0.30 -20.75
N SER A 17 -0.48 0.92 -20.43
CA SER A 17 -0.98 2.16 -21.04
C SER A 17 -0.63 2.29 -22.53
N ASN A 18 0.49 1.71 -22.95
CA ASN A 18 0.94 1.72 -24.35
C ASN A 18 0.58 0.43 -25.11
N GLY A 19 -0.06 -0.55 -24.45
CA GLY A 19 -0.38 -1.85 -25.04
C GLY A 19 -1.75 -1.83 -25.74
N ASP A 20 -1.81 -2.35 -26.97
CA ASP A 20 -3.09 -2.55 -27.65
C ASP A 20 -3.86 -3.74 -27.04
N LEU A 21 -5.03 -3.44 -26.49
CA LEU A 21 -5.89 -4.41 -25.78
C LEU A 21 -6.45 -5.50 -26.70
N GLY A 22 -6.41 -5.30 -28.02
CA GLY A 22 -6.80 -6.33 -29.01
C GLY A 22 -5.78 -7.46 -29.17
N THR A 23 -4.59 -7.35 -28.55
CA THR A 23 -3.52 -8.33 -28.68
C THR A 23 -3.27 -9.10 -27.38
N VAL A 24 -2.80 -10.34 -27.51
CA VAL A 24 -2.40 -11.19 -26.37
C VAL A 24 -1.37 -10.48 -25.48
N GLN A 25 -0.48 -9.69 -26.08
CA GLN A 25 0.53 -8.91 -25.36
C GLN A 25 -0.10 -7.81 -24.49
N GLY A 26 -1.09 -7.06 -25.00
CA GLY A 26 -1.80 -6.05 -24.21
C GLY A 26 -2.56 -6.65 -23.02
N VAL A 27 -3.22 -7.80 -23.24
CA VAL A 27 -3.90 -8.53 -22.16
C VAL A 27 -2.91 -9.03 -21.12
N ALA A 28 -1.73 -9.54 -21.52
CA ALA A 28 -0.69 -9.96 -20.60
C ALA A 28 -0.16 -8.78 -19.76
N SER A 29 0.08 -7.61 -20.36
CA SER A 29 0.47 -6.38 -19.65
C SER A 29 -0.56 -5.98 -18.59
N MET A 30 -1.86 -6.06 -18.91
CA MET A 30 -2.94 -5.79 -17.96
C MET A 30 -2.99 -6.81 -16.81
N LEU A 31 -2.76 -8.09 -17.09
CA LEU A 31 -2.71 -9.14 -16.06
C LEU A 31 -1.53 -8.94 -15.11
N VAL A 32 -0.36 -8.57 -15.64
CA VAL A 32 0.82 -8.25 -14.84
C VAL A 32 0.57 -7.03 -13.96
N LEU A 33 -0.02 -5.96 -14.52
CA LEU A 33 -0.41 -4.78 -13.75
C LEU A 33 -1.37 -5.14 -12.61
N LYS A 34 -2.42 -5.92 -12.90
CA LYS A 34 -3.36 -6.41 -11.88
C LYS A 34 -2.66 -7.21 -10.81
N LYS A 35 -1.72 -8.09 -11.16
CA LYS A 35 -0.97 -8.87 -10.18
C LYS A 35 -0.08 -7.97 -9.31
N ALA A 36 0.59 -6.99 -9.90
CA ALA A 36 1.44 -6.05 -9.18
C ALA A 36 0.64 -5.21 -8.17
N LEU A 37 -0.56 -4.74 -8.55
CA LEU A 37 -1.48 -4.04 -7.64
C LEU A 37 -1.95 -4.93 -6.49
N ASN A 38 -2.28 -6.20 -6.76
CA ASN A 38 -2.67 -7.14 -5.71
C ASN A 38 -1.51 -7.42 -4.72
N MET A 39 -0.28 -7.53 -5.21
CA MET A 39 0.89 -7.66 -4.33
C MET A 39 1.11 -6.40 -3.48
N GLN A 40 0.90 -5.21 -4.05
CA GLN A 40 0.96 -3.96 -3.30
C GLN A 40 -0.10 -3.89 -2.20
N ALA A 41 -1.34 -4.30 -2.49
CA ALA A 41 -2.41 -4.36 -1.51
C ALA A 41 -2.09 -5.33 -0.36
N ALA A 42 -1.59 -6.53 -0.68
CA ALA A 42 -1.17 -7.50 0.34
C ALA A 42 -0.04 -6.98 1.23
N GLY A 43 0.95 -6.29 0.65
CA GLY A 43 2.01 -5.63 1.40
C GLY A 43 1.51 -4.49 2.28
N ALA A 44 0.53 -3.70 1.79
CA ALA A 44 -0.10 -2.64 2.57
C ALA A 44 -0.88 -3.18 3.78
N VAL A 45 -1.57 -4.31 3.62
CA VAL A 45 -2.24 -5.00 4.75
C VAL A 45 -1.21 -5.48 5.78
N ALA A 46 -0.08 -6.06 5.33
CA ALA A 46 0.99 -6.48 6.24
C ALA A 46 1.62 -5.28 6.98
N LEU A 47 1.77 -4.12 6.32
CA LEU A 47 2.21 -2.89 6.97
C LEU A 47 1.19 -2.38 7.99
N LEU A 48 -0.10 -2.43 7.66
CA LEU A 48 -1.19 -2.03 8.54
C LEU A 48 -1.26 -2.92 9.78
N ASP A 49 -1.07 -4.23 9.62
CA ASP A 49 -1.03 -5.20 10.72
C ASP A 49 0.25 -5.10 11.55
N ALA A 50 1.36 -4.70 10.92
CA ALA A 50 2.62 -4.42 11.60
C ALA A 50 2.65 -3.06 12.31
N LEU A 51 1.61 -2.23 12.19
CA LEU A 51 1.52 -1.01 12.99
C LEU A 51 1.27 -1.41 14.45
N PRO A 52 2.15 -1.04 15.39
CA PRO A 52 1.90 -1.28 16.80
C PRO A 52 0.60 -0.58 17.19
N GLN A 53 -0.33 -1.34 17.78
CA GLN A 53 -1.57 -0.77 18.29
C GLN A 53 -1.22 0.38 19.25
N PRO A 54 -1.71 1.61 19.01
CA PRO A 54 -1.48 2.70 19.94
C PRO A 54 -2.02 2.28 21.31
N ALA A 55 -1.15 2.27 22.31
CA ALA A 55 -1.54 1.91 23.66
C ALA A 55 -2.72 2.78 24.09
N LEU A 56 -3.88 2.17 24.32
CA LEU A 56 -5.03 2.87 24.87
C LEU A 56 -4.59 3.45 26.21
N ALA A 57 -4.77 4.77 26.38
CA ALA A 57 -4.40 5.53 27.58
C ALA A 57 -5.31 5.21 28.78
N THR A 58 -5.49 3.92 29.08
CA THR A 58 -6.44 3.42 30.09
C THR A 58 -5.76 2.80 31.30
N GLN A 59 -4.43 2.73 31.35
CA GLN A 59 -3.72 2.14 32.48
C GLN A 59 -2.53 3.00 32.93
N GLY A 60 -2.81 4.00 33.79
CA GLY A 60 -1.77 4.74 34.50
C GLY A 60 -2.23 6.08 35.06
N SER A 61 -2.28 6.21 36.38
CA SER A 61 -2.80 7.32 37.20
C SER A 61 -2.02 8.66 37.11
N VAL A 62 -1.56 9.11 35.93
CA VAL A 62 -0.76 10.35 35.83
C VAL A 62 -1.18 11.18 34.61
N GLY A 63 -1.80 12.36 34.84
CA GLY A 63 -1.90 13.40 33.81
C GLY A 63 -3.26 14.08 33.60
N ARG A 64 -4.06 14.29 34.66
CA ARG A 64 -5.33 15.06 34.68
C ARG A 64 -5.18 16.57 34.35
N ASN A 65 -4.13 17.00 33.66
CA ASN A 65 -3.92 18.40 33.26
C ASN A 65 -3.63 18.51 31.76
N VAL A 66 -4.56 18.05 30.93
CA VAL A 66 -4.68 18.57 29.56
C VAL A 66 -5.33 19.95 29.66
N ASN A 67 -4.56 21.01 29.36
CA ASN A 67 -5.11 22.35 29.21
C ASN A 67 -5.90 22.39 27.90
N ILE A 68 -7.23 22.37 28.00
CA ILE A 68 -8.16 22.32 26.87
C ILE A 68 -8.43 23.74 26.34
N PHE A 69 -7.39 24.55 26.16
CA PHE A 69 -7.49 25.86 25.50
C PHE A 69 -6.21 26.18 24.72
N ALA A 70 -6.21 25.82 23.44
CA ALA A 70 -5.62 26.55 22.32
C ALA A 70 -6.04 25.89 21.01
#